data_AF-A0A967T8H3-F1
#
_entry.id   AF-A0A967T8H3-F1
#
_cell.length_a   1.000
_cell.length_b   1.000
_cell.length_c   1.000
_cell.angle_alpha   90.00
_cell.angle_beta   90.00
_cell.angle_gamma   90.00
#
_symmetry.space_group_name_H-M   'P 1'
#
loop_
_entity.id
_entity.type
_entity.pdbx_description
1 polymer ?
#
loop_
_entity_poly.entity_id
_entity_poly.type
_entity_poly.pdbx_seq_one_letter_code
_entity_poly.pdbx_strand_id
1 'polypeptide(L)'
;MLIALITYIFLGGGGSFGPMQYIETAQQNLDTAIVDVDKRDAARKALKGMEARTKDYSKEVNELAKALRKDLKGRNLDAEDLDAIWDTYFDLNATYNKDIIDLRFQLRELVSREQWNAIFETRSDT
;
A
#
# COMPACT_ATOMS: atom_id res chain seq x y z
N MET A 1 -0.68 22.84 -14.92
CA MET A 1 -0.35 22.66 -13.49
C MET A 1 -1.37 21.79 -12.74
N LEU A 2 -2.68 22.03 -12.88
CA LEU A 2 -3.72 21.22 -12.21
C LEU A 2 -3.57 19.70 -12.41
N ILE A 3 -3.35 19.25 -13.65
CA ILE A 3 -3.14 17.82 -13.97
C ILE A 3 -1.92 17.24 -13.23
N ALA A 4 -0.86 18.03 -13.02
CA ALA A 4 0.34 17.59 -12.32
C ALA A 4 0.11 17.50 -10.80
N LEU A 5 -0.65 18.44 -10.22
CA LEU A 5 -1.06 18.40 -8.81
C LEU A 5 -1.98 17.21 -8.52
N ILE A 6 -2.93 16.94 -9.43
CA ILE A 6 -3.81 15.78 -9.36
C ILE A 6 -2.99 14.48 -9.41
N THR A 7 -2.09 14.36 -10.39
CA THR A 7 -1.19 13.19 -10.47
C THR A 7 -0.35 13.03 -9.20
N TYR A 8 0.10 14.13 -8.59
CA TYR A 8 0.86 14.12 -7.33
C TYR A 8 0.02 13.65 -6.13
N ILE A 9 -1.24 14.08 -6.02
CA ILE A 9 -2.16 13.68 -4.95
C ILE A 9 -2.52 12.19 -5.08
N PHE A 10 -2.90 11.74 -6.28
CA PHE A 10 -3.29 10.35 -6.51
C PHE A 10 -2.11 9.38 -6.36
N LEU A 11 -0.90 9.77 -6.78
CA LEU A 11 0.27 8.88 -6.74
C LEU A 11 1.19 9.10 -5.54
N GLY A 12 0.77 9.86 -4.54
CA GLY A 12 1.53 10.06 -3.30
C GLY A 12 2.93 10.64 -3.55
N GLY A 13 3.09 11.50 -4.56
CA GLY A 13 4.34 12.21 -4.81
C GLY A 13 5.52 11.35 -5.27
N GLY A 14 5.37 10.63 -6.38
CA GLY A 14 6.44 10.52 -7.40
C GLY A 14 7.77 9.82 -7.09
N GLY A 15 7.98 9.20 -5.93
CA GLY A 15 9.24 8.49 -5.66
C GLY A 15 9.06 7.36 -4.67
N SER A 16 9.20 6.11 -5.14
CA SER A 16 9.06 4.85 -4.40
C SER A 16 7.74 4.75 -3.63
N PHE A 17 6.90 3.76 -3.96
CA PHE A 17 5.76 3.45 -3.10
C PHE A 17 6.33 2.95 -1.76
N GLY A 18 6.51 3.86 -0.79
CA GLY A 18 7.14 3.57 0.51
C GLY A 18 6.62 2.29 1.18
N PRO A 19 5.30 1.98 1.12
CA PRO A 19 4.77 0.72 1.58
C PRO A 19 5.35 -0.52 0.89
N MET A 20 5.63 -0.47 -0.41
CA MET A 20 6.19 -1.61 -1.16
C MET A 20 7.61 -1.95 -0.70
N GLN A 21 8.47 -0.94 -0.63
CA GLN A 21 9.85 -1.13 -0.18
C GLN A 21 9.89 -1.64 1.27
N TYR A 22 9.00 -1.11 2.13
CA TYR A 22 8.84 -1.59 3.50
C TYR A 22 8.43 -3.08 3.57
N ILE A 23 7.47 -3.50 2.74
CA ILE A 23 7.02 -4.90 2.67
C ILE A 23 8.15 -5.81 2.15
N GLU A 24 8.89 -5.39 1.13
CA GLU A 24 10.01 -6.15 0.57
C GLU A 24 11.12 -6.37 1.60
N THR A 25 11.51 -5.31 2.33
CA THR A 25 12.48 -5.42 3.43
C THR A 25 11.99 -6.37 4.51
N ALA A 26 10.71 -6.28 4.90
CA ALA A 26 10.14 -7.20 5.89
C ALA A 26 10.19 -8.67 5.41
N GLN A 27 9.91 -8.93 4.12
CA GLN A 27 9.98 -10.28 3.56
C GLN A 27 11.40 -10.86 3.56
N GLN A 28 12.43 -10.01 3.40
CA GLN A 28 13.84 -10.40 3.49
C GLN A 28 14.25 -10.75 4.93
N ASN A 29 13.71 -10.02 5.91
CA ASN A 29 14.03 -10.22 7.32
C ASN A 29 13.36 -11.46 7.93
N LEU A 30 12.37 -12.07 7.27
CA LEU A 30 11.69 -13.26 7.78
C LEU A 30 12.62 -14.45 7.98
N ASP A 31 13.59 -14.65 7.08
CA ASP A 31 14.47 -15.81 7.11
C ASP A 31 15.45 -15.79 8.29
N THR A 32 15.76 -14.59 8.80
CA THR A 32 16.59 -14.40 9.99
C THR A 32 15.77 -14.29 11.27
N ALA A 33 14.55 -13.75 11.20
CA ALA A 33 13.71 -13.52 12.37
C ALA A 33 12.97 -14.79 12.84
N ILE A 34 12.63 -15.71 11.94
CA ILE A 34 11.77 -16.85 12.24
C ILE A 34 12.45 -18.16 11.80
N VAL A 35 12.87 -18.97 12.79
CA VAL A 35 13.48 -20.29 12.55
C VAL A 35 12.44 -21.34 12.18
N ASP A 36 11.26 -21.27 12.78
CA ASP A 36 10.14 -22.17 12.51
C ASP A 36 9.61 -21.96 11.09
N VAL A 37 9.74 -22.99 10.26
CA VAL A 37 9.44 -22.91 8.82
C VAL A 37 7.96 -22.65 8.57
N ASP A 38 7.06 -23.32 9.29
CA ASP A 38 5.61 -23.20 9.10
C ASP A 38 5.13 -21.78 9.48
N LYS A 39 5.62 -21.25 10.61
CA LYS A 39 5.34 -19.86 11.01
C LYS A 39 5.92 -18.86 10.03
N ARG A 40 7.14 -19.11 9.53
CA ARG A 40 7.79 -18.23 8.55
C ARG A 40 7.01 -18.18 7.25
N ASP A 41 6.53 -19.32 6.76
CA ASP A 41 5.74 -19.39 5.52
C ASP A 41 4.38 -18.72 5.69
N ALA A 42 3.72 -18.88 6.85
CA ALA A 42 2.50 -18.17 7.18
C ALA A 42 2.72 -16.65 7.22
N ALA A 43 3.79 -16.18 7.87
CA ALA A 43 4.15 -14.76 7.92
C ALA A 43 4.48 -14.22 6.52
N ARG A 44 5.19 -14.99 5.71
CA ARG A 44 5.50 -14.65 4.31
C ARG A 44 4.24 -14.52 3.46
N LYS A 45 3.25 -15.38 3.68
CA LYS A 45 1.95 -15.29 3.01
C LYS A 45 1.23 -14.00 3.35
N ALA A 46 1.22 -13.58 4.62
CA ALA A 46 0.62 -12.31 5.04
C ALA A 46 1.30 -11.10 4.37
N LEU A 47 2.64 -11.06 4.34
CA LEU A 47 3.39 -10.00 3.67
C LEU A 47 3.17 -9.99 2.15
N LYS A 48 3.10 -11.15 1.49
CA LYS A 48 2.72 -11.24 0.07
C LYS A 48 1.29 -10.75 -0.19
N GLY A 49 0.39 -10.97 0.76
CA GLY A 49 -0.96 -10.38 0.74
C GLY A 49 -0.92 -8.86 0.74
N MET A 50 -0.08 -8.26 1.60
CA MET A 50 0.09 -6.80 1.65
C MET A 50 0.69 -6.26 0.34
N GLU A 51 1.67 -6.97 -0.20
CA GLU A 51 2.33 -6.63 -1.47
C GLU A 51 1.31 -6.62 -2.63
N ALA A 52 0.53 -7.70 -2.75
CA ALA A 52 -0.51 -7.83 -3.77
C ALA A 52 -1.55 -6.72 -3.63
N ARG A 53 -2.09 -6.52 -2.43
CA ARG A 53 -3.10 -5.49 -2.19
C ARG A 53 -2.59 -4.08 -2.50
N THR A 54 -1.32 -3.81 -2.20
CA THR A 54 -0.65 -2.54 -2.54
C THR A 54 -0.51 -2.35 -4.05
N LYS A 55 -0.17 -3.41 -4.80
CA LYS A 55 -0.14 -3.38 -6.27
C LYS A 55 -1.52 -3.11 -6.85
N ASP A 56 -2.55 -3.78 -6.33
CA ASP A 56 -3.92 -3.61 -6.78
C ASP A 56 -4.43 -2.18 -6.51
N TYR A 57 -4.21 -1.66 -5.30
CA TYR A 57 -4.54 -0.28 -4.96
C TYR A 57 -3.86 0.74 -5.88
N SER A 58 -2.55 0.56 -6.11
CA SER A 58 -1.80 1.42 -7.03
C SER A 58 -2.37 1.37 -8.44
N LYS A 59 -2.80 0.20 -8.93
CA LYS A 59 -3.45 0.05 -10.23
C LYS A 59 -4.81 0.76 -10.27
N GLU A 60 -5.67 0.55 -9.26
CA GLU A 60 -6.99 1.17 -9.14
C GLU A 60 -6.88 2.70 -9.16
N VAL A 61 -5.98 3.26 -8.36
CA VAL A 61 -5.72 4.69 -8.27
C VAL A 61 -5.13 5.25 -9.57
N ASN A 62 -4.24 4.51 -10.24
CA ASN A 62 -3.70 4.91 -11.54
C ASN A 62 -4.79 4.99 -12.62
N GLU A 63 -5.72 4.04 -12.65
CA GLU A 63 -6.83 4.07 -13.60
C GLU A 63 -7.79 5.23 -13.31
N LEU A 64 -8.10 5.51 -12.04
CA LEU A 64 -8.88 6.67 -11.63
C LEU A 64 -8.20 7.99 -12.07
N ALA A 65 -6.89 8.11 -11.87
CA ALA A 65 -6.13 9.28 -12.31
C ALA A 65 -6.11 9.44 -13.84
N LYS A 66 -6.04 8.33 -14.60
CA LYS A 66 -6.12 8.35 -16.07
C LYS A 66 -7.49 8.80 -16.55
N ALA A 67 -8.57 8.31 -15.92
CA ALA A 67 -9.94 8.72 -16.23
C ALA A 67 -10.11 10.23 -16.01
N LEU A 68 -9.79 10.72 -14.80
CA LEU A 68 -9.83 12.15 -14.48
C LEU A 68 -9.01 13.00 -15.46
N ARG A 69 -7.81 12.53 -15.84
CA ARG A 69 -6.97 13.26 -16.81
C ARG A 69 -7.61 13.33 -18.20
N LYS A 70 -8.33 12.29 -18.63
CA LYS A 70 -9.06 12.27 -19.91
C LYS A 70 -10.20 13.28 -19.89
N ASP A 71 -10.97 13.29 -18.81
CA ASP A 71 -12.16 14.13 -18.70
C ASP A 71 -11.80 15.61 -18.53
N LEU A 72 -10.73 15.91 -17.77
CA LEU A 72 -10.15 17.25 -17.69
C LEU A 72 -9.66 17.79 -19.04
N LYS A 73 -9.05 16.94 -19.88
CA LYS A 73 -8.64 17.34 -21.24
C LYS A 73 -9.84 17.63 -22.13
N GLY A 74 -10.92 16.88 -21.96
CA GLY A 74 -12.19 17.11 -22.65
C GLY A 74 -12.96 18.34 -22.15
N ARG A 75 -12.54 18.94 -21.02
CA ARG A 75 -13.29 19.97 -20.28
C ARG A 75 -14.72 19.54 -19.95
N ASN A 76 -14.90 18.24 -19.74
CA ASN A 76 -16.21 17.59 -19.64
C ASN A 76 -16.46 17.11 -18.21
N LEU A 77 -16.13 17.96 -17.23
CA LEU A 77 -16.30 17.68 -15.80
C LEU A 77 -17.01 18.87 -15.17
N ASP A 78 -18.11 18.60 -14.49
CA ASP A 78 -18.71 19.52 -13.55
C ASP A 78 -18.25 19.22 -12.11
N ALA A 79 -18.86 19.90 -11.13
CA ALA A 79 -18.53 19.69 -9.73
C ALA A 79 -18.98 18.32 -9.21
N GLU A 80 -20.10 17.79 -9.71
CA GLU A 80 -20.64 16.49 -9.28
C GLU A 80 -19.74 15.35 -9.77
N ASP A 81 -19.22 15.45 -10.99
CA ASP A 81 -18.24 14.49 -11.52
C ASP A 81 -16.95 14.46 -10.69
N LEU A 82 -16.49 15.63 -10.23
CA LEU A 82 -15.29 15.73 -9.39
C LEU A 82 -15.52 15.15 -8.00
N ASP A 83 -16.69 15.41 -7.39
CA ASP A 83 -17.06 14.85 -6.09
C ASP A 83 -17.13 13.31 -6.16
N ALA A 84 -17.75 12.75 -7.21
CA ALA A 84 -17.80 11.30 -7.41
C ALA A 84 -16.41 10.65 -7.55
N ILE A 85 -15.46 11.33 -8.21
CA ILE A 85 -14.07 10.87 -8.32
C ILE A 85 -13.38 10.90 -6.95
N TRP A 86 -13.61 11.92 -6.15
CA TRP A 86 -13.06 12.00 -4.80
C TRP A 86 -13.65 10.94 -3.87
N ASP A 87 -14.96 10.73 -3.89
CA ASP A 87 -15.61 9.68 -3.12
C ASP A 87 -15.03 8.30 -3.47
N THR A 88 -14.89 8.01 -4.76
CA THR A 88 -14.25 6.77 -5.24
C THR A 88 -12.82 6.64 -4.72
N TYR A 89 -12.02 7.72 -4.76
CA TYR A 89 -10.66 7.70 -4.24
C TYR A 89 -10.61 7.42 -2.74
N PHE A 90 -11.46 8.09 -1.96
CA PHE A 90 -11.51 7.92 -0.52
C PHE A 90 -11.96 6.52 -0.12
N ASP A 91 -12.93 5.94 -0.83
CA ASP A 91 -13.38 4.57 -0.63
C ASP A 91 -12.28 3.55 -0.95
N LEU A 92 -11.54 3.74 -2.06
CA LEU A 92 -10.38 2.92 -2.39
C LEU A 92 -9.31 2.99 -1.30
N ASN A 93 -9.01 4.19 -0.81
CA ASN A 93 -8.01 4.40 0.23
C ASN A 93 -8.48 3.81 1.57
N ALA A 94 -9.75 3.98 1.95
CA ALA A 94 -10.31 3.41 3.18
C ALA A 94 -10.26 1.87 3.15
N THR A 95 -10.65 1.28 2.01
CA THR A 95 -10.58 -0.16 1.79
C THR A 95 -9.14 -0.67 1.86
N TYR A 96 -8.22 -0.02 1.14
CA TYR A 96 -6.80 -0.34 1.19
C TYR A 96 -6.24 -0.32 2.62
N ASN A 97 -6.49 0.76 3.37
CA ASN A 97 -6.00 0.89 4.74
C ASN A 97 -6.58 -0.20 5.65
N LYS A 98 -7.88 -0.52 5.52
CA LYS A 98 -8.50 -1.62 6.26
C LYS A 98 -7.80 -2.95 5.95
N ASP A 99 -7.65 -3.29 4.67
CA ASP A 99 -7.07 -4.57 4.26
C ASP A 99 -5.62 -4.72 4.75
N ILE A 100 -4.83 -3.65 4.67
CA ILE A 100 -3.44 -3.63 5.17
C ILE A 100 -3.42 -3.79 6.70
N ILE A 101 -4.32 -3.14 7.44
CA ILE A 101 -4.43 -3.28 8.89
C ILE A 101 -4.79 -4.72 9.26
N ASP A 102 -5.77 -5.32 8.59
CA ASP A 102 -6.20 -6.70 8.84
C ASP A 102 -5.06 -7.70 8.58
N LEU A 103 -4.34 -7.55 7.47
CA LEU A 103 -3.15 -8.36 7.18
C LEU A 103 -2.04 -8.15 8.22
N ARG A 104 -1.90 -6.94 8.75
CA ARG A 104 -0.90 -6.62 9.78
C ARG A 104 -1.25 -7.25 11.12
N PHE A 105 -2.53 -7.32 11.47
CA PHE A 105 -3.00 -8.06 12.63
C PHE A 105 -2.78 -9.56 12.47
N GLN A 106 -3.11 -10.14 11.32
CA GLN A 106 -2.80 -11.55 11.02
C GLN A 106 -1.31 -11.85 11.18
N LEU A 107 -0.44 -11.00 10.64
CA LEU A 107 1.01 -11.15 10.81
C LEU A 107 1.42 -11.06 12.28
N ARG A 108 0.85 -10.12 13.04
CA ARG A 108 1.16 -9.93 14.46
C ARG A 108 0.77 -11.14 15.32
N GLU A 109 -0.26 -11.88 14.95
CA GLU A 109 -0.66 -13.12 15.64
C GLU A 109 0.31 -14.28 15.38
N LEU A 110 1.07 -14.22 14.27
CA LEU A 110 2.00 -15.28 13.87
C LEU A 110 3.40 -15.16 14.49
N VAL A 111 3.78 -13.96 14.95
CA VAL A 111 5.15 -13.65 15.36
C VAL A 111 5.22 -13.12 16.80
N SER A 112 6.31 -13.44 17.51
CA SER A 112 6.57 -12.82 18.82
C SER A 112 6.91 -11.33 18.67
N ARG A 113 6.96 -10.61 19.80
CA ARG A 113 7.42 -9.23 19.81
C ARG A 113 8.88 -9.10 19.36
N GLU A 114 9.78 -10.01 19.77
CA GLU A 114 11.17 -9.95 19.30
C GLU A 114 11.26 -10.18 17.79
N GLN A 115 10.48 -11.13 17.27
CA GLN A 115 10.43 -11.42 15.84
C GLN A 115 9.84 -10.24 15.06
N TRP A 116 8.78 -9.62 15.57
CA TRP A 116 8.20 -8.40 15.01
C TRP A 116 9.26 -7.31 14.86
N ASN A 117 10.04 -7.07 15.91
CA ASN A 117 11.10 -6.07 15.90
C ASN A 117 12.21 -6.44 14.91
N ALA A 118 12.64 -7.71 14.87
CA ALA A 118 13.63 -8.18 13.90
C ALA A 118 13.16 -8.04 12.45
N ILE A 119 11.86 -8.13 12.19
CA ILE A 119 11.28 -7.98 10.85
C ILE A 119 11.22 -6.50 10.42
N PHE A 120 10.83 -5.61 11.33
CA PHE A 120 10.38 -4.26 10.97
C PHE A 120 11.18 -3.09 11.55
N GLU A 121 11.97 -3.28 12.61
CA GLU A 121 12.80 -2.20 13.16
C GLU A 121 14.14 -2.15 12.42
N THR A 122 14.50 -0.96 11.93
CA THR A 122 15.86 -0.70 11.48
C THR A 122 16.80 -0.88 12.67
N ARG A 123 17.77 -1.79 12.57
CA ARG A 123 18.89 -1.82 13.51
C ARG A 123 19.55 -0.45 13.46
N SER A 124 19.44 0.32 14.54
CA SER A 124 20.32 1.47 14.74
C SER A 124 21.70 0.87 15.00
N ASP A 125 22.54 0.81 13.98
CA ASP A 125 23.95 0.53 14.18
C ASP A 125 24.52 1.72 14.97
N THR A 126 24.65 1.54 16.29
CA THR A 126 25.47 2.37 17.18
C THR A 126 26.94 2.13 16.92
#